data_AF-A0A0W0Z2F2-F1
#
_entry.id   AF-A0A0W0Z2F2-F1
#
_cell.length_a   1.000
_cell.length_b   1.000
_cell.length_c   1.000
_cell.angle_alpha   90.00
_cell.angle_beta   90.00
_cell.angle_gamma   90.00
#
_symmetry.space_group_name_H-M   'P 1'
#
loop_
_entity.id
_entity.type
_entity.pdbx_description
1 polymer ?
#
loop_
_entity_poly.entity_id
_entity_poly.type
_entity_poly.pdbx_seq_one_letter_code
_entity_poly.pdbx_strand_id
1 'polypeptide(L)'
;MKKLYAIISPAYTTVGDSLKDLSSFVLNPFHQILYEQVCGYSLGHEVIFFDNIEDAQKSMDVSIRGSKTDSRAAAQKAIIELDADDEEKITGVCKLHTAEVRKLYEQAEQERFFKAVRIPVWKEQVIDPAQDLTEGALEELNKQYHESKKTVTAQVS
;
A
#
# COMPACT_ATOMS: atom_id res chain seq x y z
N MET A 1 -17.29 6.84 -14.26
CA MET A 1 -15.94 6.71 -13.67
C MET A 1 -16.04 5.84 -12.45
N LYS A 2 -15.33 4.72 -12.46
CA LYS A 2 -15.25 3.76 -11.37
C LYS A 2 -13.98 4.04 -10.56
N LYS A 3 -14.00 3.67 -9.28
CA LYS A 3 -12.81 3.72 -8.41
C LYS A 3 -12.19 2.35 -8.29
N LEU A 4 -10.86 2.31 -8.30
CA LEU A 4 -10.06 1.13 -8.02
C LEU A 4 -9.02 1.50 -6.97
N TYR A 5 -8.56 0.49 -6.24
CA TYR A 5 -7.57 0.67 -5.20
C TYR A 5 -6.41 -0.29 -5.41
N ALA A 6 -5.19 0.22 -5.38
CA ALA A 6 -3.98 -0.59 -5.56
C ALA A 6 -3.10 -0.50 -4.32
N ILE A 7 -2.70 -1.64 -3.75
CA ILE A 7 -1.67 -1.65 -2.71
C ILE A 7 -0.31 -1.63 -3.39
N ILE A 8 0.46 -0.57 -3.14
CA ILE A 8 1.86 -0.46 -3.57
C ILE A 8 2.81 -0.56 -2.40
N SER A 9 4.01 -1.06 -2.68
CA SER A 9 5.10 -1.16 -1.71
C SER A 9 6.24 -0.22 -2.12
N PRO A 10 6.96 0.39 -1.17
CA PRO A 10 8.10 1.21 -1.51
C PRO A 10 9.22 0.36 -2.13
N ALA A 11 9.99 0.96 -3.05
CA ALA A 11 11.08 0.29 -3.75
C ALA A 11 12.24 -0.15 -2.84
N TYR A 12 12.28 0.31 -1.58
CA TYR A 12 13.22 -0.12 -0.55
C TYR A 12 12.49 -0.26 0.80
N THR A 13 12.24 -1.48 1.25
CA THR A 13 11.72 -1.77 2.59
C THR A 13 12.90 -2.13 3.51
N THR A 14 13.42 -1.18 4.29
CA THR A 14 14.42 -1.51 5.31
C THR A 14 13.76 -2.16 6.51
N VAL A 15 13.70 -3.50 6.50
CA VAL A 15 13.51 -4.31 7.70
C VAL A 15 14.87 -4.42 8.40
N GLY A 16 15.34 -3.30 8.97
CA GLY A 16 16.60 -3.22 9.72
C GLY A 16 16.35 -2.72 11.14
N ASP A 17 16.95 -3.39 12.12
CA ASP A 17 16.88 -3.07 13.57
C ASP A 17 18.02 -2.14 14.03
N SER A 18 18.72 -1.43 13.13
CA SER A 18 19.91 -0.65 13.49
C SER A 18 19.65 0.86 13.60
N LEU A 19 20.30 1.52 14.57
CA LEU A 19 20.31 2.98 14.74
C LEU A 19 20.94 3.73 13.54
N LYS A 20 21.66 3.04 12.65
CA LYS A 20 22.24 3.61 11.42
C LYS A 20 21.25 3.67 10.25
N ASP A 21 20.12 2.96 10.33
CA ASP A 21 19.06 3.00 9.31
C ASP A 21 18.18 4.26 9.40
N LEU A 22 18.40 5.10 10.42
CA LEU A 22 17.72 6.40 10.58
C LEU A 22 18.28 7.49 9.67
N SER A 23 19.50 7.36 9.16
CA SER A 23 20.18 8.42 8.38
C SER A 23 20.10 8.25 6.86
N SER A 24 19.59 7.13 6.35
CA SER A 24 19.48 6.89 4.89
C SER A 24 18.09 7.17 4.33
N PHE A 25 17.13 7.61 5.14
CA PHE A 25 15.78 7.94 4.68
C PHE A 25 15.33 9.30 5.17
N VAL A 26 15.97 10.34 4.65
CA VAL A 26 15.19 11.49 4.20
C VAL A 26 14.62 11.08 2.84
N LEU A 27 13.67 10.13 2.83
CA LEU A 27 12.71 10.06 1.74
C LEU A 27 12.00 11.39 1.82
N ASN A 28 12.34 12.25 0.87
CA ASN A 28 11.70 13.52 0.64
C ASN A 28 10.18 13.28 0.72
N PRO A 29 9.41 14.01 1.54
CA PRO A 29 7.97 13.81 1.73
C PRO A 29 7.15 14.23 0.50
N PHE A 30 7.70 14.06 -0.70
CA PHE A 30 6.97 14.22 -1.95
C PHE A 30 6.23 12.92 -2.22
N HIS A 31 4.97 13.05 -2.59
CA HIS A 31 4.01 11.96 -2.77
C HIS A 31 4.22 11.28 -4.10
N GLN A 32 5.46 11.29 -4.57
CA GLN A 32 5.82 10.82 -5.88
C GLN A 32 5.60 9.30 -5.90
N ILE A 33 4.52 8.89 -6.55
CA ILE A 33 4.30 7.53 -6.98
C ILE A 33 5.33 7.29 -8.07
N LEU A 34 6.42 6.67 -7.65
CA LEU A 34 7.52 6.35 -8.55
C LEU A 34 7.12 5.14 -9.37
N TYR A 35 7.49 5.16 -10.64
CA TYR A 35 7.41 4.02 -11.56
C TYR A 35 7.94 2.74 -10.91
N GLU A 36 9.03 2.81 -10.15
CA GLU A 36 9.60 1.68 -9.43
C GLU A 36 8.69 1.08 -8.34
N GLN A 37 7.92 1.93 -7.64
CA GLN A 37 6.95 1.50 -6.62
C GLN A 37 5.76 0.77 -7.27
N VAL A 38 5.36 1.22 -8.47
CA VAL A 38 4.31 0.58 -9.26
C VAL A 38 4.84 -0.71 -9.87
N CYS A 39 6.03 -0.69 -10.46
CA CYS A 39 6.62 -1.83 -11.14
C CYS A 39 6.74 -3.07 -10.27
N GLY A 40 7.01 -2.92 -8.96
CA GLY A 40 7.27 -4.08 -8.08
C GLY A 40 8.52 -4.90 -8.43
N TYR A 41 9.13 -4.64 -9.60
CA TYR A 41 10.18 -5.43 -10.25
C TYR A 41 11.48 -5.49 -9.45
N SER A 42 11.83 -4.44 -8.69
CA SER A 42 13.12 -4.39 -7.99
C SER A 42 13.14 -5.22 -6.70
N LEU A 43 11.96 -5.56 -6.15
CA LEU A 43 11.84 -6.25 -4.85
C LEU A 43 10.91 -7.48 -4.85
N GLY A 44 10.24 -7.80 -5.96
CA GLY A 44 9.30 -8.91 -6.03
C GLY A 44 7.99 -8.67 -5.26
N HIS A 45 7.57 -7.41 -5.12
CA HIS A 45 6.30 -7.05 -4.51
C HIS A 45 5.21 -6.93 -5.57
N GLU A 46 4.17 -7.75 -5.45
CA GLU A 46 2.99 -7.70 -6.33
C GLU A 46 2.11 -6.50 -5.97
N VAL A 47 1.62 -5.78 -6.99
CA VAL A 47 0.56 -4.78 -6.82
C VAL A 47 -0.78 -5.47 -6.80
N ILE A 48 -1.49 -5.34 -5.69
CA ILE A 48 -2.79 -5.99 -5.47
C ILE A 48 -3.90 -4.98 -5.66
N PHE A 49 -4.88 -5.31 -6.49
CA PHE A 49 -5.99 -4.43 -6.83
C PHE A 49 -7.29 -4.84 -6.12
N PHE A 50 -8.08 -3.84 -5.75
CA PHE A 50 -9.36 -3.97 -5.06
C PHE A 50 -10.39 -3.03 -5.68
N ASP A 51 -11.66 -3.42 -5.67
CA ASP A 51 -12.77 -2.60 -6.14
C ASP A 51 -13.29 -1.63 -5.08
N ASN A 52 -12.91 -1.84 -3.81
CA ASN A 52 -13.31 -1.00 -2.68
C ASN A 52 -12.15 -0.76 -1.71
N ILE A 53 -12.20 0.40 -1.03
CA ILE A 53 -11.15 0.84 -0.11
C ILE A 53 -11.16 -0.01 1.17
N GLU A 54 -12.33 -0.46 1.60
CA GLU A 54 -12.53 -1.22 2.83
C GLU A 54 -11.79 -2.57 2.78
N ASP A 55 -11.83 -3.27 1.65
CA ASP A 55 -11.14 -4.54 1.44
C ASP A 55 -9.62 -4.34 1.33
N ALA A 56 -9.19 -3.27 0.66
CA ALA A 56 -7.78 -2.90 0.60
C ALA A 56 -7.23 -2.58 2.01
N GLN A 57 -7.95 -1.78 2.79
CA GLN A 57 -7.59 -1.47 4.18
C GLN A 57 -7.63 -2.71 5.05
N LYS A 58 -8.67 -3.54 4.94
CA LYS A 58 -8.80 -4.79 5.72
C LYS A 58 -7.64 -5.75 5.44
N SER A 59 -7.20 -5.86 4.19
CA SER A 59 -6.04 -6.65 3.81
C SER A 59 -4.78 -6.18 4.54
N MET A 60 -4.54 -4.87 4.59
CA MET A 60 -3.39 -4.29 5.30
C MET A 60 -3.54 -4.36 6.83
N ASP A 61 -4.74 -4.11 7.36
CA ASP A 61 -5.07 -4.13 8.79
C ASP A 61 -4.67 -5.45 9.46
N VAL A 62 -4.92 -6.58 8.79
CA VAL A 62 -4.54 -7.92 9.29
C VAL A 62 -3.03 -8.00 9.50
N SER A 63 -2.24 -7.55 8.53
CA SER A 63 -0.78 -7.52 8.64
C SER A 63 -0.30 -6.49 9.68
N ILE A 64 -0.94 -5.32 9.76
CA ILE A 64 -0.60 -4.26 10.73
C ILE A 64 -0.85 -4.72 12.18
N ARG A 65 -1.90 -5.50 12.42
CA ARG A 65 -2.22 -6.06 13.74
C ARG A 65 -1.37 -7.27 14.12
N GLY A 66 -0.57 -7.80 13.18
CA GLY A 66 0.33 -8.93 13.37
C GLY A 66 1.55 -8.66 14.26
N SER A 67 2.65 -9.37 13.99
CA SER A 67 3.89 -9.20 14.74
C SER A 67 4.46 -7.78 14.59
N LYS A 68 5.44 -7.40 15.43
CA LYS A 68 6.09 -6.08 15.30
C LYS A 68 6.69 -5.88 13.89
N THR A 69 7.31 -6.93 13.36
CA THR A 69 7.98 -6.91 12.06
C THR A 69 6.97 -6.80 10.93
N ASP A 70 5.91 -7.62 10.96
CA ASP A 70 4.84 -7.58 9.95
C ASP A 70 4.15 -6.22 9.96
N SER A 71 3.91 -5.67 11.15
CA SER A 71 3.27 -4.38 11.30
C SER A 71 4.08 -3.24 10.69
N ARG A 72 5.40 -3.24 10.92
CA ARG A 72 6.30 -2.23 10.35
C ARG A 72 6.37 -2.35 8.82
N ALA A 73 6.48 -3.58 8.30
CA ALA A 73 6.53 -3.81 6.86
C ALA A 73 5.20 -3.45 6.17
N ALA A 74 4.06 -3.78 6.79
CA ALA A 74 2.74 -3.46 6.26
C ALA A 74 2.47 -1.95 6.27
N ALA A 75 2.83 -1.24 7.34
CA ALA A 75 2.63 0.21 7.44
C ALA A 75 3.51 1.04 6.49
N GLN A 76 4.54 0.43 5.90
CA GLN A 76 5.34 1.07 4.84
C GLN A 76 4.65 1.06 3.47
N LYS A 77 3.63 0.23 3.28
CA LYS A 77 2.84 0.18 2.05
C LYS A 77 1.83 1.32 2.02
N ALA A 78 1.31 1.60 0.83
CA ALA A 78 0.24 2.57 0.63
C ALA A 78 -0.85 1.98 -0.26
N ILE A 79 -2.09 2.45 -0.06
CA ILE A 79 -3.19 2.19 -0.98
C ILE A 79 -3.33 3.42 -1.86
N ILE A 80 -3.32 3.25 -3.18
CA ILE A 80 -3.61 4.33 -4.11
C ILE A 80 -5.04 4.21 -4.61
N GLU A 81 -5.81 5.29 -4.52
CA GLU A 81 -7.10 5.43 -5.18
C GLU A 81 -6.89 5.84 -6.63
N LEU A 82 -7.51 5.10 -7.54
CA LEU A 82 -7.37 5.21 -8.98
C LEU A 82 -8.73 5.49 -9.62
N ASP A 83 -8.72 6.30 -10.67
CA ASP A 83 -9.87 6.52 -11.54
C ASP A 83 -9.81 5.56 -12.73
N ALA A 84 -10.89 4.83 -12.98
CA ALA A 84 -11.06 3.99 -14.16
C ALA A 84 -12.26 4.42 -15.00
N ASP A 85 -12.12 4.32 -16.32
CA ASP A 85 -13.23 4.50 -17.24
C ASP A 85 -14.14 3.25 -17.31
N ASP A 86 -15.16 3.32 -18.16
CA ASP A 86 -16.13 2.23 -18.32
C ASP A 86 -15.53 1.01 -19.05
N GLU A 87 -14.39 1.18 -19.72
CA GLU A 87 -13.58 0.11 -20.34
C GLU A 87 -12.56 -0.48 -19.35
N GLU A 88 -12.63 -0.08 -18.07
CA GLU A 88 -11.74 -0.51 -17.01
C GLU A 88 -10.27 -0.14 -17.23
N LYS A 89 -10.01 0.90 -18.03
CA LYS A 89 -8.70 1.50 -18.17
C LYS A 89 -8.48 2.50 -17.03
N ILE A 90 -7.33 2.42 -16.37
CA ILE A 90 -6.94 3.39 -15.33
C ILE A 90 -6.57 4.70 -16.04
N THR A 91 -7.33 5.74 -15.75
CA THR A 91 -7.24 7.08 -16.36
C THR A 91 -6.57 8.11 -15.47
N GLY A 92 -6.45 7.83 -14.17
CA GLY A 92 -5.84 8.77 -13.24
C GLY A 92 -5.62 8.17 -11.86
N VAL A 93 -4.91 8.97 -11.05
CA VAL A 93 -4.62 8.66 -9.65
C VAL A 93 -5.11 9.83 -8.79
N CYS A 94 -5.87 9.52 -7.74
CA CYS A 94 -6.64 10.52 -7.01
C CYS A 94 -6.07 10.76 -5.60
N LYS A 95 -5.88 9.68 -4.85
CA LYS A 95 -5.49 9.75 -3.45
C LYS A 95 -4.49 8.68 -3.06
N LEU A 96 -3.67 9.01 -2.08
CA LEU A 96 -2.83 8.07 -1.36
C LEU A 96 -3.42 7.86 0.05
N HIS A 97 -3.58 6.61 0.44
CA HIS A 97 -3.94 6.22 1.80
C HIS A 97 -2.75 5.51 2.45
N THR A 98 -2.28 6.05 3.57
CA THR A 98 -1.18 5.49 4.35
C THR A 98 -1.63 5.21 5.78
N ALA A 99 -1.02 4.22 6.43
CA ALA A 99 -1.38 3.84 7.79
C ALA A 99 -0.28 4.24 8.78
N GLU A 100 -0.63 5.05 9.77
CA GLU A 100 0.20 5.20 10.96
C GLU A 100 -0.15 4.12 11.98
N VAL A 101 0.86 3.49 12.57
CA VAL A 101 0.64 2.43 13.57
C VAL A 101 0.54 3.03 14.96
N ARG A 102 -0.66 3.03 15.54
CA ARG A 102 -0.87 3.36 16.94
C ARG A 102 -0.78 2.11 17.80
N LYS A 103 0.04 2.16 18.85
CA LYS A 103 0.13 1.10 19.86
C LYS A 103 -0.87 1.39 20.98
N LEU A 104 -1.85 0.51 21.14
CA LEU A 104 -2.78 0.47 22.26
C LEU A 104 -2.50 -0.75 23.15
N TYR A 105 -3.21 -0.83 24.26
CA TYR A 105 -3.10 -1.91 25.23
C TYR A 105 -4.50 -2.43 25.54
N GLU A 106 -4.72 -3.72 25.32
CA GLU A 106 -5.98 -4.41 25.62
C GLU A 106 -5.75 -5.43 26.73
N GLN A 107 -6.75 -5.68 27.56
CA GLN A 107 -6.65 -6.71 28.58
C GLN A 107 -6.62 -8.09 27.90
N ALA A 108 -5.66 -8.94 28.29
CA ALA A 108 -5.64 -10.32 27.81
C ALA A 108 -6.82 -11.10 28.41
N GLU A 109 -7.53 -11.88 27.60
CA GLU A 109 -8.78 -12.57 28.00
C GLU A 109 -8.63 -13.48 29.22
N GLN A 110 -7.41 -13.97 29.48
CA GLN A 110 -7.15 -14.98 30.52
C GLN A 110 -6.10 -14.54 31.55
N GLU A 111 -5.53 -13.33 31.46
CA GLU A 111 -4.41 -12.91 32.30
C GLU A 111 -4.57 -11.51 32.90
N ARG A 112 -3.93 -11.27 34.05
CA ARG A 112 -3.91 -9.95 34.74
C ARG A 112 -2.92 -8.97 34.09
N PHE A 113 -2.62 -9.10 32.80
CA PHE A 113 -1.76 -8.18 32.08
C PHE A 113 -2.42 -7.64 30.80
N PHE A 114 -1.88 -6.53 30.31
CA PHE A 114 -2.30 -5.90 29.08
C PHE A 114 -1.41 -6.34 27.92
N LYS A 115 -2.02 -6.84 26.84
CA LYS A 115 -1.34 -7.11 25.57
C LYS A 115 -1.26 -5.83 24.74
N ALA A 116 -0.10 -5.59 24.13
CA ALA A 116 0.04 -4.49 23.18
C ALA A 116 -0.66 -4.86 21.86
N VAL A 117 -1.55 -3.99 21.39
CA VAL A 117 -2.25 -4.14 20.11
C VAL A 117 -1.84 -2.99 19.20
N ARG A 118 -1.56 -3.30 17.94
CA ARG A 118 -1.20 -2.32 16.92
C ARG A 118 -2.43 -2.04 16.09
N ILE A 119 -2.84 -0.78 16.00
CA ILE A 119 -4.02 -0.36 15.27
C ILE A 119 -3.59 0.63 14.19
N PRO A 120 -4.00 0.42 12.93
CA PRO A 120 -3.78 1.39 11.88
C PRO A 120 -4.65 2.63 12.09
N VAL A 121 -4.04 3.79 11.86
CA VAL A 121 -4.71 5.07 11.74
C VAL A 121 -4.48 5.54 10.32
N TRP A 122 -5.53 5.44 9.51
CA TRP A 122 -5.47 5.77 8.09
C TRP A 122 -5.45 7.28 7.89
N LYS A 123 -4.52 7.73 7.05
CA LYS A 123 -4.40 9.10 6.56
C LYS A 123 -4.66 9.10 5.08
N GLU A 124 -5.40 10.10 4.64
CA GLU A 124 -5.65 10.35 3.22
C GLU A 124 -4.87 11.57 2.77
N GLN A 125 -4.38 11.49 1.54
CA GLN A 125 -3.76 12.60 0.87
C GLN A 125 -4.19 12.65 -0.59
N VAL A 126 -4.55 13.83 -1.07
CA VAL A 126 -4.81 14.09 -2.49
C VAL A 126 -3.48 14.10 -3.25
N ILE A 127 -3.48 13.50 -4.43
CA ILE A 127 -2.34 13.44 -5.35
C ILE A 127 -2.55 14.47 -6.45
N ASP A 128 -1.50 15.23 -6.78
CA ASP A 128 -1.44 16.03 -8.01
C ASP A 128 -0.68 15.23 -9.08
N PRO A 129 -1.37 14.66 -10.09
CA PRO A 129 -0.72 13.82 -11.09
C PRO A 129 0.41 14.51 -11.86
N ALA A 130 0.43 15.84 -11.94
CA ALA A 130 1.49 16.57 -12.62
C ALA A 130 2.81 16.62 -11.82
N GLN A 131 2.74 16.49 -10.49
CA GLN A 131 3.90 16.59 -9.60
C GLN A 131 4.25 15.27 -8.93
N ASP A 132 3.23 14.46 -8.65
CA ASP A 132 3.32 13.26 -7.81
C ASP A 132 3.35 11.97 -8.63
N LEU A 133 3.30 12.01 -9.97
CA LEU A 133 3.51 10.82 -10.79
C LEU A 133 4.78 10.96 -11.63
N THR A 134 5.65 9.96 -11.58
CA THR A 134 6.71 9.84 -12.59
C THR A 134 6.14 9.42 -13.93
N GLU A 135 6.80 9.84 -15.01
CA GLU A 135 6.54 9.34 -16.36
C GLU A 135 6.55 7.79 -16.38
N GLY A 136 5.57 7.19 -17.07
CA GLY A 136 5.44 5.73 -17.18
C GLY A 136 4.69 5.05 -16.04
N ALA A 137 4.45 5.71 -14.89
CA ALA A 137 3.81 5.08 -13.73
C ALA A 137 2.35 4.69 -14.00
N LEU A 138 1.60 5.54 -14.72
CA LEU A 138 0.20 5.27 -15.06
C LEU A 138 0.08 4.15 -16.10
N GLU A 139 0.99 4.10 -17.07
CA GLU A 139 1.06 3.03 -18.08
C GLU A 139 1.37 1.68 -17.42
N GLU A 140 2.31 1.63 -16.48
CA GLU A 140 2.63 0.41 -15.75
C GLU A 140 1.48 -0.02 -14.83
N LEU A 141 0.80 0.91 -14.14
CA LEU A 141 -0.39 0.60 -13.33
C LEU A 141 -1.46 -0.09 -14.19
N ASN A 142 -1.72 0.44 -15.39
CA ASN A 142 -2.64 -0.17 -16.35
C ASN A 142 -2.20 -1.58 -16.75
N LYS A 143 -0.91 -1.75 -17.08
CA LYS A 143 -0.37 -3.05 -17.46
C LYS A 143 -0.56 -4.09 -16.36
N GLN A 144 -0.18 -3.77 -15.11
CA GLN A 144 -0.33 -4.69 -13.98
C GLN A 144 -1.78 -5.01 -13.65
N TYR A 145 -2.67 -4.03 -13.77
CA TYR A 145 -4.11 -4.26 -13.57
C TYR A 145 -4.68 -5.24 -14.60
N HIS A 146 -4.32 -5.10 -15.87
CA HIS A 146 -4.77 -6.05 -16.89
C HIS A 146 -4.12 -7.43 -16.76
N GLU A 147 -2.86 -7.51 -16.32
CA GLU A 147 -2.18 -8.78 -16.06
C GLU A 147 -2.81 -9.52 -14.87
N SER A 148 -3.14 -8.83 -13.79
CA SER A 148 -3.78 -9.44 -12.60
C SER A 148 -5.13 -10.08 -12.95
N LYS A 149 -5.93 -9.45 -13.81
CA LYS A 149 -7.19 -10.01 -14.31
C LYS A 149 -7.02 -11.26 -15.17
N LYS A 150 -5.99 -11.31 -16.02
CA LYS A 150 -5.69 -12.50 -16.83
C LYS A 150 -5.34 -13.70 -15.96
N THR A 151 -4.54 -13.48 -14.92
CA THR A 151 -4.14 -14.53 -13.97
C THR A 151 -5.34 -15.07 -13.19
N VAL A 152 -6.26 -14.21 -12.76
CA VAL A 152 -7.52 -14.63 -12.11
C VAL A 152 -8.37 -15.50 -13.04
N THR A 153 -8.50 -15.11 -14.31
CA THR A 153 -9.32 -15.85 -15.29
C THR A 153 -8.75 -17.24 -15.60
N ALA A 154 -7.42 -17.40 -15.58
CA ALA A 154 -6.75 -18.67 -15.82
C ALA A 154 -6.83 -19.66 -14.65
N GLN A 155 -7.10 -19.20 -13.43
CA GLN A 155 -7.25 -20.08 -12.25
C GLN A 155 -8.67 -20.63 -12.06
N VAL A 156 -9.66 -20.08 -12.79
CA VAL A 156 -11.08 -20.47 -12.70
C VAL A 156 -11.52 -21.34 -13.88
N SER A 157 -10.63 -21.60 -14.86
CA SER A 157 -10.86 -22.50 -16.01
C SER A 157 -10.24 -23.86 -15.78
#